data_AF-A0A9Q4ABZ4-F1
#
_entry.id   AF-A0A9Q4ABZ4-F1
#
_cell.length_a   1.000
_cell.length_b   1.000
_cell.length_c   1.000
_cell.angle_alpha   90.00
_cell.angle_beta   90.00
_cell.angle_gamma   90.00
#
_symmetry.space_group_name_H-M   'P 1'
#
loop_
_entity.id
_entity.type
_entity.pdbx_description
1 polymer ?
#
loop_
_entity_poly.entity_id
_entity_poly.type
_entity_poly.pdbx_seq_one_letter_code
_entity_poly.pdbx_strand_id
1 'polypeptide(L)'
;MKKFNLEDWDIEPELDVNKDDFVYGNYVEWDRFRDENEENLIDYFEIYLPWSKKLNISEYIEFIRQDFFIKTDLLDKYEFNKLLICKQGTNVSNLQIQFIDQGDIDSSSLISDIFDYYGVPTGTEYEQELPEELQYWYNQFDEDYEYEYYKSHPLKINDYKQTVSEIQIKIGKNEDELVKKSLILALLIVSESLFKSIISNSLPEEKNISDFSKKIIDDYINQKLKKDNSRRELFKIIFSVDTAPKQNWIELRNSLAHDIKASELTEDEIKYSDSKGNICSYEIEELFKELFQFAEELEDIINK
;
A
#
# COMPACT_ATOMS: atom_id res chain seq x y z
N MET A 1 2.72 20.88 -21.76
CA MET A 1 3.43 21.43 -20.60
C MET A 1 3.82 20.24 -19.74
N LYS A 2 5.13 20.05 -19.53
CA LYS A 2 5.66 18.99 -18.67
C LYS A 2 5.22 19.29 -17.23
N LYS A 3 4.72 18.29 -16.51
CA LYS A 3 4.38 18.41 -15.08
C LYS A 3 5.28 17.47 -14.31
N PHE A 4 5.43 17.72 -13.01
CA PHE A 4 6.08 16.78 -12.13
C PHE A 4 5.38 15.41 -12.18
N ASN A 5 6.16 14.34 -12.29
CA ASN A 5 5.70 12.95 -12.24
C ASN A 5 6.64 12.20 -11.31
N LEU A 6 6.09 11.52 -10.31
CA LEU A 6 6.85 10.83 -9.26
C LEU A 6 7.73 9.71 -9.84
N GLU A 7 7.23 8.99 -10.84
CA GLU A 7 7.94 7.86 -11.49
C GLU A 7 9.27 8.26 -12.16
N ASP A 8 9.48 9.56 -12.45
CA ASP A 8 10.71 10.06 -13.07
C ASP A 8 11.84 10.34 -12.05
N TRP A 9 11.56 10.19 -10.75
CA TRP A 9 12.46 10.58 -9.67
C TRP A 9 12.69 9.43 -8.70
N ASP A 10 13.94 9.28 -8.26
CA ASP A 10 14.29 8.36 -7.18
C ASP A 10 14.03 9.06 -5.84
N ILE A 11 12.85 8.82 -5.28
CA ILE A 11 12.39 9.43 -4.03
C ILE A 11 12.50 8.37 -2.95
N GLU A 12 13.45 8.54 -2.03
CA GLU A 12 13.60 7.67 -0.88
C GLU A 12 12.82 8.23 0.32
N PRO A 13 11.75 7.56 0.79
CA PRO A 13 11.04 7.99 1.98
C PRO A 13 11.85 7.75 3.26
N GLU A 14 11.69 8.64 4.24
CA GLU A 14 12.31 8.50 5.56
C GLU A 14 11.44 7.66 6.50
N LEU A 15 12.07 6.82 7.33
CA LEU A 15 11.36 5.93 8.24
C LEU A 15 11.01 6.60 9.57
N ASP A 16 9.77 6.39 10.00
CA ASP A 16 9.29 6.78 11.32
C ASP A 16 9.55 5.63 12.32
N VAL A 17 10.58 5.79 13.15
CA VAL A 17 11.04 4.81 14.14
C VAL A 17 10.84 5.30 15.58
N ASN A 18 10.36 4.40 16.44
CA ASN A 18 10.27 4.66 17.87
C ASN A 18 11.60 4.35 18.60
N LYS A 19 11.63 4.50 19.93
CA LYS A 19 12.85 4.29 20.75
C LYS A 19 13.37 2.85 20.78
N ASP A 20 12.56 1.88 20.37
CA ASP A 20 12.89 0.45 20.33
C ASP A 20 13.17 -0.01 18.87
N ASP A 21 13.50 0.94 17.98
CA ASP A 21 13.76 0.74 16.54
C ASP A 21 12.57 0.10 15.78
N PHE A 22 11.35 0.21 16.31
CA PHE A 22 10.15 -0.25 15.63
C PHE A 22 9.67 0.82 14.65
N VAL A 23 9.62 0.45 13.37
CA VAL A 23 9.08 1.29 12.28
C VAL A 23 7.56 1.25 12.35
N TYR A 24 6.91 2.40 12.52
CA TYR A 24 5.45 2.52 12.53
C TYR A 24 4.89 3.27 11.31
N GLY A 25 5.77 3.72 10.41
CA GLY A 25 5.42 4.25 9.11
C GLY A 25 6.60 4.93 8.43
N ASN A 26 6.30 5.78 7.46
CA ASN A 26 7.28 6.61 6.78
C ASN A 26 6.70 7.97 6.34
N TYR A 27 7.57 8.86 5.88
CA TYR A 27 7.20 10.16 5.35
C TYR A 27 8.17 10.60 4.25
N VAL A 28 7.76 11.60 3.46
CA VAL A 28 8.64 12.30 2.51
C VAL A 28 8.69 13.79 2.88
N GLU A 29 9.89 14.31 3.06
CA GLU A 29 10.12 15.76 3.24
C GLU A 29 10.35 16.41 1.86
N TRP A 30 9.26 16.89 1.26
CA TRP A 30 9.28 17.47 -0.09
C TRP A 30 10.09 18.77 -0.18
N ASP A 31 10.13 19.54 0.90
CA ASP A 31 10.96 20.76 0.94
C ASP A 31 12.45 20.40 0.84
N ARG A 32 12.89 19.36 1.54
CA ARG A 32 14.25 18.82 1.43
C ARG A 32 14.51 18.24 0.04
N PHE A 33 13.54 17.49 -0.52
CA PHE A 33 13.65 16.97 -1.89
C PHE A 33 13.85 18.11 -2.91
N ARG A 34 13.09 19.22 -2.79
CA ARG A 34 13.21 20.40 -3.66
C ARG A 34 14.60 21.02 -3.58
N ASP A 35 15.13 21.17 -2.38
CA ASP A 35 16.46 21.76 -2.15
C ASP A 35 17.58 20.87 -2.69
N GLU A 36 17.52 19.55 -2.41
CA GLU A 36 18.55 18.60 -2.85
C GLU A 36 18.52 18.37 -4.37
N ASN A 37 17.36 18.53 -5.03
CA ASN A 37 17.19 18.31 -6.46
C ASN A 37 16.97 19.59 -7.28
N GLU A 38 17.22 20.78 -6.72
CA GLU A 38 16.92 22.06 -7.37
C GLU A 38 17.48 22.15 -8.80
N GLU A 39 18.78 21.89 -8.97
CA GLU A 39 19.43 21.96 -10.29
C GLU A 39 18.83 20.96 -11.28
N ASN A 40 18.55 19.74 -10.83
CA ASN A 40 17.95 18.69 -11.64
C ASN A 40 16.52 19.05 -12.04
N LEU A 41 15.73 19.65 -11.13
CA LEU A 41 14.37 20.10 -11.39
C LEU A 41 14.36 21.26 -12.38
N ILE A 42 15.28 22.22 -12.22
CA ILE A 42 15.48 23.34 -13.17
C ILE A 42 15.78 22.81 -14.57
N ASP A 43 16.70 21.86 -14.70
CA ASP A 43 17.04 21.27 -16.00
C ASP A 43 15.89 20.43 -16.57
N TYR A 44 15.23 19.61 -15.73
CA TYR A 44 14.11 18.75 -16.12
C TYR A 44 12.93 19.56 -16.69
N PHE A 45 12.66 20.75 -16.14
CA PHE A 45 11.62 21.66 -16.61
C PHE A 45 12.11 22.69 -17.64
N GLU A 46 13.39 22.62 -18.05
CA GLU A 46 14.04 23.53 -18.99
C GLU A 46 13.92 25.01 -18.55
N ILE A 47 14.02 25.26 -17.25
CA ILE A 47 13.90 26.59 -16.64
C ILE A 47 15.19 27.38 -16.87
N TYR A 48 15.06 28.58 -17.43
CA TYR A 48 16.18 29.49 -17.66
C TYR A 48 16.20 30.62 -16.63
N LEU A 49 17.15 30.55 -15.69
CA LEU A 49 17.44 31.59 -14.69
C LEU A 49 18.86 32.17 -14.91
N PRO A 50 19.01 33.32 -15.58
CA PRO A 50 20.31 33.87 -15.93
C PRO A 50 20.94 34.73 -14.83
N TRP A 51 21.08 34.17 -13.63
CA TRP A 51 21.65 34.85 -12.46
C TRP A 51 22.96 35.59 -12.78
N SER A 52 23.03 36.87 -12.39
CA SER A 52 24.19 37.74 -12.58
C SER A 52 24.67 37.95 -14.02
N LYS A 53 23.92 37.49 -15.04
CA LYS A 53 24.29 37.63 -16.45
C LYS A 53 23.83 38.96 -17.03
N LYS A 54 24.52 39.41 -18.08
CA LYS A 54 24.07 40.53 -18.93
C LYS A 54 23.32 39.96 -20.11
N LEU A 55 22.05 40.29 -20.20
CA LEU A 55 21.18 39.85 -21.27
C LEU A 55 21.11 40.92 -22.37
N ASN A 56 21.15 40.48 -23.62
CA ASN A 56 20.64 41.28 -24.72
C ASN A 56 19.11 41.24 -24.75
N ILE A 57 18.48 42.07 -25.60
CA ILE A 57 17.01 42.16 -25.66
C ILE A 57 16.35 40.84 -26.03
N SER A 58 16.93 40.07 -26.96
CA SER A 58 16.38 38.78 -27.37
C SER A 58 16.40 37.79 -26.22
N GLU A 59 17.51 37.68 -25.50
CA GLU A 59 17.64 36.81 -24.33
C GLU A 59 16.69 37.21 -23.20
N TYR A 60 16.48 38.52 -22.98
CA TYR A 60 15.49 39.00 -22.00
C TYR A 60 14.06 38.68 -22.42
N ILE A 61 13.72 38.83 -23.71
CA ILE A 61 12.41 38.45 -24.25
C ILE A 61 12.17 36.94 -24.08
N GLU A 62 13.18 36.11 -24.31
CA GLU A 62 13.10 34.66 -24.08
C GLU A 62 12.85 34.35 -22.60
N PHE A 63 13.59 35.01 -21.69
CA PHE A 63 13.41 34.87 -20.25
C PHE A 63 11.98 35.19 -19.78
N ILE A 64 11.41 36.34 -20.15
CA ILE A 64 10.06 36.75 -19.71
C ILE A 64 8.94 35.98 -20.43
N ARG A 65 9.25 35.24 -21.50
CA ARG A 65 8.30 34.42 -22.25
C ARG A 65 8.21 32.98 -21.75
N GLN A 66 8.93 32.63 -20.69
CA GLN A 66 8.78 31.34 -20.06
C GLN A 66 7.34 31.12 -19.58
N ASP A 67 6.87 29.87 -19.71
CA ASP A 67 5.47 29.49 -19.55
C ASP A 67 4.91 29.83 -18.15
N PHE A 68 5.74 29.77 -17.12
CA PHE A 68 5.35 30.14 -15.75
C PHE A 68 5.14 31.65 -15.63
N PHE A 69 5.99 32.50 -16.21
CA PHE A 69 5.77 33.96 -16.19
C PHE A 69 4.56 34.41 -16.99
N ILE A 70 4.21 33.72 -18.09
CA ILE A 70 3.02 34.08 -18.89
C ILE A 70 1.73 33.71 -18.16
N LYS A 71 1.73 32.62 -17.39
CA LYS A 71 0.51 32.03 -16.79
C LYS A 71 0.34 32.36 -15.31
N THR A 72 1.29 33.07 -14.70
CA THR A 72 1.27 33.48 -13.29
C THR A 72 1.58 34.97 -13.17
N ASP A 73 1.53 35.52 -11.95
CA ASP A 73 1.93 36.89 -11.64
C ASP A 73 3.40 37.02 -11.21
N LEU A 74 4.21 35.95 -11.33
CA LEU A 74 5.59 35.90 -10.84
C LEU A 74 6.48 36.99 -11.46
N LEU A 75 6.21 37.39 -12.71
CA LEU A 75 6.98 38.44 -13.40
C LEU A 75 6.84 39.80 -12.68
N ASP A 76 5.64 40.08 -12.18
CA ASP A 76 5.33 41.31 -11.45
C ASP A 76 5.69 41.17 -9.96
N LYS A 77 5.41 40.00 -9.36
CA LYS A 77 5.72 39.69 -7.95
C LYS A 77 7.21 39.89 -7.62
N TYR A 78 8.08 39.46 -8.53
CA TYR A 78 9.53 39.56 -8.40
C TYR A 78 10.13 40.76 -9.15
N GLU A 79 9.28 41.67 -9.63
CA GLU A 79 9.65 42.93 -10.29
C GLU A 79 10.60 42.79 -11.50
N PHE A 80 10.60 41.63 -12.16
CA PHE A 80 11.42 41.40 -13.35
C PHE A 80 11.00 42.27 -14.54
N ASN A 81 9.76 42.76 -14.54
CA ASN A 81 9.28 43.76 -15.50
C ASN A 81 9.93 45.15 -15.34
N LYS A 82 10.65 45.41 -14.24
CA LYS A 82 11.29 46.70 -13.90
C LYS A 82 12.82 46.67 -14.02
N LEU A 83 13.42 45.62 -14.58
CA LEU A 83 14.89 45.53 -14.72
C LEU A 83 15.47 46.73 -15.49
N LEU A 84 16.56 47.29 -14.96
CA LEU A 84 17.20 48.47 -15.51
C LEU A 84 18.16 48.12 -16.67
N ILE A 85 18.24 49.00 -17.66
CA ILE A 85 19.21 48.91 -18.75
C ILE A 85 20.56 49.41 -18.25
N CYS A 86 21.57 48.56 -18.30
CA CYS A 86 22.89 48.84 -17.70
C CYS A 86 23.93 49.29 -18.74
N LYS A 87 23.60 49.18 -20.03
CA LYS A 87 24.39 49.75 -21.12
C LYS A 87 23.46 50.27 -22.21
N GLN A 88 23.55 51.58 -22.49
CA GLN A 88 22.87 52.22 -23.61
C GLN A 88 23.79 52.22 -24.82
N GLY A 89 23.43 51.45 -25.85
CA GLY A 89 24.11 51.49 -27.15
C GLY A 89 23.41 52.43 -28.13
N THR A 90 24.11 52.80 -29.20
CA THR A 90 23.56 53.67 -30.29
C THR A 90 22.42 53.01 -31.09
N ASN A 91 22.26 51.70 -31.00
CA ASN A 91 21.18 50.91 -31.62
C ASN A 91 20.55 49.97 -30.58
N VAL A 92 19.27 49.62 -30.77
CA VAL A 92 18.49 48.73 -29.89
C VAL A 92 19.18 47.39 -29.63
N SER A 93 19.87 46.84 -30.63
CA SER A 93 20.66 45.60 -30.55
C SER A 93 21.88 45.67 -29.63
N ASN A 94 22.30 46.86 -29.19
CA ASN A 94 23.43 47.06 -28.29
C ASN A 94 22.99 47.34 -26.83
N LEU A 95 21.69 47.27 -26.54
CA LEU A 95 21.17 47.41 -25.18
C LEU A 95 21.45 46.14 -24.37
N GLN A 96 21.94 46.33 -23.15
CA GLN A 96 22.18 45.23 -22.21
C GLN A 96 21.40 45.49 -20.92
N ILE A 97 20.71 44.44 -20.46
CA ILE A 97 19.97 44.40 -19.19
C ILE A 97 20.83 43.58 -18.23
N GLN A 98 21.16 44.14 -17.06
CA GLN A 98 21.79 43.35 -16.00
C GLN A 98 20.69 42.54 -15.33
N PHE A 99 20.80 41.23 -15.38
CA PHE A 99 19.95 40.36 -14.59
C PHE A 99 20.39 40.42 -13.12
N ILE A 100 19.41 40.31 -12.23
CA ILE A 100 19.59 40.44 -10.77
C ILE A 100 20.56 39.36 -10.28
N ASP A 101 21.35 39.67 -9.26
CA ASP A 101 22.15 38.68 -8.55
C ASP A 101 21.25 37.82 -7.67
N GLN A 102 21.55 36.52 -7.56
CA GLN A 102 20.68 35.58 -6.84
C GLN A 102 20.39 36.00 -5.39
N GLY A 103 21.36 36.64 -4.71
CA GLY A 103 21.20 37.12 -3.33
C GLY A 103 20.48 38.47 -3.17
N ASP A 104 20.20 39.18 -4.26
CA ASP A 104 19.51 40.48 -4.23
C ASP A 104 17.98 40.35 -4.29
N ILE A 105 17.49 39.11 -4.38
CA ILE A 105 16.08 38.75 -4.36
C ILE A 105 15.87 37.53 -3.47
N ASP A 106 14.64 37.28 -3.06
CA ASP A 106 14.26 36.01 -2.43
C ASP A 106 14.21 34.90 -3.50
N SER A 107 15.41 34.44 -3.91
CA SER A 107 15.57 33.45 -4.96
C SER A 107 14.96 32.11 -4.59
N SER A 108 15.03 31.73 -3.31
CA SER A 108 14.45 30.49 -2.80
C SER A 108 12.93 30.51 -2.96
N SER A 109 12.27 31.61 -2.58
CA SER A 109 10.83 31.75 -2.82
C SER A 109 10.47 31.77 -4.30
N LEU A 110 11.28 32.43 -5.15
CA LEU A 110 11.04 32.44 -6.61
C LEU A 110 11.10 31.02 -7.18
N ILE A 111 12.13 30.25 -6.82
CA ILE A 111 12.31 28.88 -7.30
C ILE A 111 11.17 27.99 -6.80
N SER A 112 10.79 28.12 -5.52
CA SER A 112 9.65 27.40 -4.94
C SER A 112 8.34 27.71 -5.67
N ASP A 113 8.05 28.98 -5.96
CA ASP A 113 6.84 29.36 -6.71
C ASP A 113 6.85 28.80 -8.14
N ILE A 114 8.02 28.73 -8.78
CA ILE A 114 8.16 28.10 -10.10
C ILE A 114 7.87 26.60 -9.99
N PHE A 115 8.39 25.92 -8.98
CA PHE A 115 8.12 24.49 -8.74
C PHE A 115 6.64 24.22 -8.45
N ASP A 116 5.96 25.12 -7.72
CA ASP A 116 4.52 25.03 -7.49
C ASP A 116 3.73 25.07 -8.81
N TYR A 117 4.15 25.91 -9.76
CA TYR A 117 3.54 25.96 -11.10
C TYR A 117 3.66 24.62 -11.86
N TYR A 118 4.79 23.94 -11.71
CA TYR A 118 5.03 22.62 -12.33
C TYR A 118 4.42 21.45 -11.53
N GLY A 119 3.91 21.71 -10.32
CA GLY A 119 3.23 20.73 -9.47
C GLY A 119 4.18 19.83 -8.68
N VAL A 120 5.40 20.29 -8.39
CA VAL A 120 6.27 19.61 -7.43
C VAL A 120 5.59 19.71 -6.05
N PRO A 121 5.52 18.68 -5.21
CA PRO A 121 4.90 18.78 -3.88
C PRO A 121 5.70 19.66 -2.91
N THR A 122 5.10 20.14 -1.81
CA THR A 122 5.74 20.93 -0.73
C THR A 122 5.47 20.31 0.64
N GLY A 123 6.26 20.69 1.64
CA GLY A 123 6.06 20.34 3.03
C GLY A 123 6.44 18.90 3.32
N THR A 124 5.70 18.27 4.24
CA THR A 124 5.91 16.88 4.63
C THR A 124 4.61 16.12 4.41
N GLU A 125 4.68 15.05 3.62
CA GLU A 125 3.59 14.09 3.49
C GLU A 125 3.94 12.84 4.28
N TYR A 126 3.05 12.44 5.18
CA TYR A 126 3.19 11.20 5.95
C TYR A 126 2.55 10.03 5.20
N GLU A 127 2.86 8.80 5.59
CA GLU A 127 2.45 7.56 4.90
C GLU A 127 0.99 7.52 4.42
N GLN A 128 0.04 8.04 5.20
CA GLN A 128 -1.39 8.04 4.86
C GLN A 128 -1.75 8.94 3.67
N GLU A 129 -0.90 9.93 3.38
CA GLU A 129 -1.06 10.93 2.33
C GLU A 129 -0.18 10.60 1.12
N LEU A 130 0.84 9.74 1.30
CA LEU A 130 1.75 9.34 0.24
C LEU A 130 1.04 8.45 -0.80
N PRO A 131 1.40 8.58 -2.09
CA PRO A 131 1.11 7.59 -3.10
C PRO A 131 1.57 6.19 -2.68
N GLU A 132 0.81 5.16 -3.04
CA GLU A 132 1.04 3.79 -2.57
C GLU A 132 2.49 3.33 -2.78
N GLU A 133 3.08 3.62 -3.95
CA GLU A 133 4.46 3.27 -4.31
C GLU A 133 5.55 3.85 -3.38
N LEU A 134 5.23 4.90 -2.61
CA LEU A 134 6.11 5.53 -1.63
C LEU A 134 5.77 5.14 -0.19
N GLN A 135 4.76 4.31 0.07
CA GLN A 135 4.41 3.88 1.42
C GLN A 135 5.32 2.75 1.90
N TYR A 136 5.72 2.77 3.17
CA TYR A 136 6.60 1.75 3.74
C TYR A 136 5.93 0.38 3.77
N TRP A 137 4.63 0.34 4.08
CA TRP A 137 3.85 -0.90 4.09
C TRP A 137 3.33 -1.33 2.72
N TYR A 138 3.64 -0.62 1.64
CA TYR A 138 3.14 -0.88 0.28
C TYR A 138 3.23 -2.35 -0.14
N ASN A 139 4.27 -3.06 0.30
CA ASN A 139 4.50 -4.47 -0.04
C ASN A 139 4.52 -5.43 1.17
N GLN A 140 4.35 -4.95 2.40
CA GLN A 140 4.58 -5.75 3.62
C GLN A 140 3.30 -6.23 4.31
N PHE A 141 2.14 -5.64 4.00
CA PHE A 141 0.83 -6.10 4.48
C PHE A 141 -0.18 -6.36 3.36
N ASP A 142 0.30 -6.74 2.18
CA ASP A 142 -0.60 -7.18 1.12
C ASP A 142 -1.19 -8.55 1.49
N GLU A 143 -2.43 -8.50 1.97
CA GLU A 143 -3.42 -9.58 1.75
C GLU A 143 -3.54 -9.96 0.24
N ASP A 144 -2.85 -9.25 -0.66
CA ASP A 144 -2.75 -9.45 -2.10
C ASP A 144 -1.64 -10.42 -2.56
N TYR A 145 -0.86 -11.05 -1.65
CA TYR A 145 0.04 -12.16 -2.02
C TYR A 145 -0.26 -13.47 -1.27
N GLU A 146 -1.49 -13.66 -0.78
CA GLU A 146 -1.90 -14.92 -0.15
C GLU A 146 -1.60 -16.13 -1.04
N TYR A 147 -1.82 -16.02 -2.36
CA TYR A 147 -1.58 -17.09 -3.31
C TYR A 147 -0.11 -17.56 -3.31
N GLU A 148 0.85 -16.66 -3.52
CA GLU A 148 2.28 -17.02 -3.55
C GLU A 148 2.80 -17.42 -2.16
N TYR A 149 2.29 -16.80 -1.09
CA TYR A 149 2.62 -17.20 0.29
C TYR A 149 2.23 -18.65 0.56
N TYR A 150 0.98 -19.02 0.28
CA TYR A 150 0.48 -20.36 0.53
C TYR A 150 1.05 -21.41 -0.43
N LYS A 151 1.44 -21.02 -1.64
CA LYS A 151 2.15 -21.87 -2.59
C LYS A 151 3.58 -22.18 -2.13
N SER A 152 4.27 -21.20 -1.54
CA SER A 152 5.63 -21.39 -1.01
C SER A 152 5.65 -22.05 0.38
N HIS A 153 4.57 -21.92 1.16
CA HIS A 153 4.46 -22.45 2.52
C HIS A 153 3.20 -23.32 2.68
N PRO A 154 3.14 -24.50 2.03
CA PRO A 154 1.95 -25.35 2.05
C PRO A 154 1.67 -25.94 3.44
N LEU A 155 0.44 -25.78 3.91
CA LEU A 155 -0.09 -26.46 5.08
C LEU A 155 -0.60 -27.86 4.71
N LYS A 156 -0.28 -28.85 5.55
CA LYS A 156 -0.73 -30.24 5.38
C LYS A 156 -1.92 -30.55 6.28
N ILE A 157 -2.84 -31.38 5.77
CA ILE A 157 -4.05 -31.79 6.50
C ILE A 157 -3.70 -32.52 7.81
N ASN A 158 -2.68 -33.37 7.83
CA ASN A 158 -2.26 -34.06 9.05
C ASN A 158 -1.71 -33.11 10.13
N ASP A 159 -0.93 -32.12 9.71
CA ASP A 159 -0.38 -31.10 10.63
C ASP A 159 -1.50 -30.23 11.20
N TYR A 160 -2.51 -29.91 10.38
CA TYR A 160 -3.74 -29.26 10.82
C TYR A 160 -4.52 -30.11 11.84
N LYS A 161 -4.78 -31.39 11.55
CA LYS A 161 -5.49 -32.30 12.46
C LYS A 161 -4.77 -32.40 13.82
N GLN A 162 -3.43 -32.49 13.80
CA GLN A 162 -2.63 -32.45 15.02
C GLN A 162 -2.79 -31.12 15.78
N THR A 163 -2.74 -29.99 15.06
CA THR A 163 -2.92 -28.66 15.65
C THR A 163 -4.29 -28.52 16.32
N VAL A 164 -5.36 -29.03 15.68
CA VAL A 164 -6.72 -29.06 16.24
C VAL A 164 -6.72 -29.85 17.56
N SER A 165 -6.18 -31.07 17.58
CA SER A 165 -6.09 -31.89 18.80
C SER A 165 -5.29 -31.21 19.91
N GLU A 166 -4.15 -30.60 19.58
CA GLU A 166 -3.32 -29.91 20.57
C GLU A 166 -4.04 -28.71 21.18
N ILE A 167 -4.73 -27.91 20.36
CA ILE A 167 -5.51 -26.76 20.82
C ILE A 167 -6.69 -27.22 21.68
N GLN A 168 -7.38 -28.30 21.30
CA GLN A 168 -8.46 -28.88 22.10
C GLN A 168 -7.98 -29.25 23.51
N ILE A 169 -6.83 -29.92 23.60
CA ILE A 169 -6.21 -30.28 24.88
C ILE A 169 -5.80 -29.03 25.68
N LYS A 170 -5.24 -28.01 25.02
CA LYS A 170 -4.84 -26.75 25.67
C LYS A 170 -6.04 -26.01 26.24
N ILE A 171 -7.17 -25.96 25.50
CA ILE A 171 -8.42 -25.34 25.97
C ILE A 171 -8.96 -26.09 27.20
N GLY A 172 -9.01 -27.42 27.17
CA GLY A 172 -9.52 -28.22 28.29
C GLY A 172 -8.66 -28.14 29.57
N LYS A 173 -7.38 -27.78 29.47
CA LYS A 173 -6.45 -27.65 30.62
C LYS A 173 -6.32 -26.23 31.14
N ASN A 174 -6.79 -25.24 30.40
CA ASN A 174 -6.65 -23.84 30.80
C ASN A 174 -7.89 -23.40 31.59
N GLU A 175 -7.72 -22.50 32.55
CA GLU A 175 -8.83 -21.87 33.28
C GLU A 175 -9.10 -20.45 32.76
N ASP A 176 -8.11 -19.81 32.12
CA ASP A 176 -8.21 -18.45 31.62
C ASP A 176 -9.08 -18.38 30.36
N GLU A 177 -10.19 -17.66 30.46
CA GLU A 177 -11.17 -17.48 29.40
C GLU A 177 -10.59 -16.79 28.16
N LEU A 178 -9.75 -15.76 28.35
CA LEU A 178 -9.14 -15.03 27.25
C LEU A 178 -8.14 -15.91 26.49
N VAL A 179 -7.37 -16.73 27.22
CA VAL A 179 -6.46 -17.70 26.60
C VAL A 179 -7.26 -18.72 25.78
N LYS A 180 -8.36 -19.26 26.32
CA LYS A 180 -9.23 -20.18 25.56
C LYS A 180 -9.79 -19.52 24.29
N LYS A 181 -10.33 -18.30 24.38
CA LYS A 181 -10.83 -17.56 23.22
C LYS A 181 -9.75 -17.31 22.18
N SER A 182 -8.53 -16.99 22.62
CA SER A 182 -7.38 -16.76 21.73
C SER A 182 -6.97 -18.05 21.00
N LEU A 183 -7.00 -19.18 21.71
CA LEU A 183 -6.75 -20.50 21.14
C LEU A 183 -7.82 -20.90 20.12
N ILE A 184 -9.11 -20.63 20.42
CA ILE A 184 -10.22 -20.83 19.47
C ILE A 184 -9.98 -19.97 18.23
N LEU A 185 -9.76 -18.67 18.39
CA LEU A 185 -9.52 -17.77 17.25
C LEU A 185 -8.34 -18.24 16.39
N ALA A 186 -7.21 -18.59 17.01
CA ALA A 186 -6.05 -19.11 16.31
C ALA A 186 -6.40 -20.36 15.49
N LEU A 187 -7.17 -21.28 16.06
CA LEU A 187 -7.64 -22.48 15.37
C LEU A 187 -8.51 -22.15 14.15
N LEU A 188 -9.44 -21.19 14.27
CA LEU A 188 -10.32 -20.79 13.16
C LEU A 188 -9.52 -20.12 12.04
N ILE A 189 -8.49 -19.32 12.38
CA ILE A 189 -7.55 -18.73 11.41
C ILE A 189 -6.76 -19.82 10.69
N VAL A 190 -6.18 -20.78 11.43
CA VAL A 190 -5.41 -21.88 10.84
C VAL A 190 -6.28 -22.75 9.92
N SER A 191 -7.56 -22.92 10.24
CA SER A 191 -8.53 -23.64 9.40
C SER A 191 -8.75 -22.96 8.05
N GLU A 192 -8.82 -21.63 8.06
CA GLU A 192 -8.90 -20.83 6.85
C GLU A 192 -7.60 -20.84 6.05
N SER A 193 -6.45 -20.74 6.73
CA SER A 193 -5.13 -20.88 6.09
C SER A 193 -4.95 -22.24 5.43
N LEU A 194 -5.43 -23.33 6.05
CA LEU A 194 -5.42 -24.65 5.41
C LEU A 194 -6.22 -24.63 4.10
N PHE A 195 -7.42 -24.04 4.11
CA PHE A 195 -8.26 -24.00 2.92
C PHE A 195 -7.62 -23.21 1.77
N LYS A 196 -7.07 -22.03 2.09
CA LYS A 196 -6.31 -21.19 1.15
C LYS A 196 -5.08 -21.93 0.62
N SER A 197 -4.38 -22.65 1.49
CA SER A 197 -3.23 -23.49 1.12
C SER A 197 -3.60 -24.58 0.14
N ILE A 198 -4.65 -25.34 0.41
CA ILE A 198 -5.11 -26.41 -0.49
C ILE A 198 -5.47 -25.84 -1.86
N ILE A 199 -6.22 -24.74 -1.91
CA ILE A 199 -6.59 -24.07 -3.17
C ILE A 199 -5.33 -23.64 -3.93
N SER A 200 -4.42 -22.94 -3.26
CA SER A 200 -3.21 -22.37 -3.88
C SER A 200 -2.27 -23.46 -4.44
N ASN A 201 -2.18 -24.60 -3.77
CA ASN A 201 -1.30 -25.71 -4.18
C ASN A 201 -1.95 -26.68 -5.16
N SER A 202 -3.25 -26.55 -5.43
CA SER A 202 -4.00 -27.44 -6.34
C SER A 202 -4.35 -26.79 -7.67
N LEU A 203 -3.93 -25.54 -7.89
CA LEU A 203 -4.12 -24.85 -9.16
C LEU A 203 -3.22 -25.48 -10.25
N PRO A 204 -3.73 -25.63 -11.48
CA PRO A 204 -2.95 -26.20 -12.57
C PRO A 204 -1.77 -25.30 -12.94
N GLU A 205 -0.61 -25.91 -13.19
CA GLU A 205 0.54 -25.19 -13.74
C GLU A 205 0.33 -24.91 -15.22
N GLU A 206 0.18 -23.62 -15.55
CA GLU A 206 0.10 -23.17 -16.93
C GLU A 206 1.50 -22.96 -17.52
N LYS A 207 1.77 -23.58 -18.68
CA LYS A 207 3.05 -23.45 -19.39
C LYS A 207 2.98 -22.36 -20.45
N ASN A 208 4.04 -21.57 -20.57
CA ASN A 208 4.19 -20.49 -21.56
C ASN A 208 3.22 -19.31 -21.40
N ILE A 209 2.94 -18.91 -20.16
CA ILE A 209 2.20 -17.67 -19.86
C ILE A 209 3.17 -16.48 -19.80
N SER A 210 2.76 -15.34 -20.35
CA SER A 210 3.53 -14.08 -20.26
C SER A 210 3.46 -13.48 -18.85
N ASP A 211 4.46 -12.70 -18.44
CA ASP A 211 4.47 -12.06 -17.11
C ASP A 211 3.21 -11.20 -16.85
N PHE A 212 2.72 -10.50 -17.89
CA PHE A 212 1.48 -9.74 -17.83
C PHE A 212 0.26 -10.62 -17.50
N SER A 213 0.13 -11.75 -18.21
CA SER A 213 -0.96 -12.69 -17.98
C SER A 213 -0.84 -13.38 -16.63
N LYS A 214 0.38 -13.67 -16.18
CA LYS A 214 0.64 -14.24 -14.86
C LYS A 214 0.13 -13.31 -13.76
N LYS A 215 0.46 -12.02 -13.84
CA LYS A 215 -0.02 -11.00 -12.89
C LYS A 215 -1.55 -10.97 -12.80
N ILE A 216 -2.25 -10.97 -13.94
CA ILE A 216 -3.73 -10.99 -13.96
C ILE A 216 -4.30 -12.24 -13.27
N ILE A 217 -3.67 -13.40 -13.48
CA ILE A 217 -4.12 -14.67 -12.88
C ILE A 217 -3.87 -14.64 -11.37
N ASP A 218 -2.69 -14.22 -10.95
CA ASP A 218 -2.32 -14.11 -9.54
C ASP A 218 -3.28 -13.14 -8.82
N ASP A 219 -3.53 -11.96 -9.37
CA ASP A 219 -4.49 -10.98 -8.86
C ASP A 219 -5.89 -11.57 -8.72
N TYR A 220 -6.35 -12.32 -9.74
CA TYR A 220 -7.66 -12.98 -9.70
C TYR A 220 -7.75 -14.02 -8.58
N ILE A 221 -6.71 -14.83 -8.40
CA ILE A 221 -6.67 -15.86 -7.35
C ILE A 221 -6.66 -15.18 -5.97
N ASN A 222 -5.80 -14.19 -5.76
CA ASN A 222 -5.73 -13.45 -4.50
C ASN A 222 -7.09 -12.83 -4.13
N GLN A 223 -7.78 -12.19 -5.09
CA GLN A 223 -9.13 -11.68 -4.85
C GLN A 223 -10.13 -12.78 -4.46
N LYS A 224 -10.04 -13.97 -5.06
CA LYS A 224 -10.90 -15.11 -4.73
C LYS A 224 -10.56 -15.70 -3.34
N LEU A 225 -9.31 -15.64 -2.90
CA LEU A 225 -8.87 -16.15 -1.59
C LEU A 225 -9.40 -15.33 -0.40
N LYS A 226 -9.62 -14.03 -0.57
CA LYS A 226 -10.05 -13.10 0.49
C LYS A 226 -11.44 -13.41 1.08
N LYS A 227 -12.43 -13.79 0.25
CA LYS A 227 -13.84 -13.98 0.68
C LYS A 227 -14.24 -15.45 0.70
N ASP A 228 -14.91 -15.90 1.77
CA ASP A 228 -15.34 -17.31 1.91
C ASP A 228 -16.12 -17.84 0.70
N ASN A 229 -17.19 -17.14 0.30
CA ASN A 229 -17.99 -17.57 -0.85
C ASN A 229 -17.16 -17.69 -2.12
N SER A 230 -16.23 -16.75 -2.34
CA SER A 230 -15.35 -16.73 -3.50
C SER A 230 -14.31 -17.85 -3.46
N ARG A 231 -13.75 -18.16 -2.27
CA ARG A 231 -12.89 -19.34 -2.08
C ARG A 231 -13.60 -20.63 -2.41
N ARG A 232 -14.83 -20.77 -1.91
CA ARG A 232 -15.64 -21.98 -2.12
C ARG A 232 -16.00 -22.16 -3.59
N GLU A 233 -16.29 -21.08 -4.32
CA GLU A 233 -16.43 -21.12 -5.78
C GLU A 233 -15.15 -21.62 -6.45
N LEU A 234 -13.99 -21.05 -6.08
CA LEU A 234 -12.71 -21.43 -6.67
C LEU A 234 -12.37 -22.90 -6.38
N PHE A 235 -12.60 -23.36 -5.16
CA PHE A 235 -12.40 -24.77 -4.77
C PHE A 235 -13.25 -25.72 -5.63
N LYS A 236 -14.54 -25.40 -5.84
CA LYS A 236 -15.42 -26.21 -6.71
C LYS A 236 -14.90 -26.31 -8.13
N ILE A 237 -14.37 -25.22 -8.67
CA ILE A 237 -13.79 -25.17 -10.01
C ILE A 237 -12.55 -26.07 -10.08
N ILE A 238 -11.63 -25.93 -9.11
CA ILE A 238 -10.36 -26.68 -9.09
C ILE A 238 -10.60 -28.18 -8.97
N PHE A 239 -11.45 -28.61 -8.03
CA PHE A 239 -11.68 -30.03 -7.77
C PHE A 239 -12.85 -30.63 -8.55
N SER A 240 -13.50 -29.85 -9.43
CA SER A 240 -14.66 -30.28 -10.22
C SER A 240 -15.78 -30.91 -9.36
N VAL A 241 -16.11 -30.26 -8.24
CA VAL A 241 -17.16 -30.71 -7.30
C VAL A 241 -18.31 -29.70 -7.20
N ASP A 242 -19.52 -30.18 -6.97
CA ASP A 242 -20.71 -29.31 -6.82
C ASP A 242 -20.73 -28.56 -5.49
N THR A 243 -20.06 -29.10 -4.47
CA THR A 243 -20.06 -28.61 -3.10
C THR A 243 -18.64 -28.54 -2.54
N ALA A 244 -18.28 -27.39 -1.98
CA ALA A 244 -17.08 -27.23 -1.16
C ALA A 244 -17.43 -27.49 0.31
N PRO A 245 -16.49 -28.05 1.11
CA PRO A 245 -16.63 -28.18 2.55
C PRO A 245 -17.04 -26.86 3.19
N LYS A 246 -17.92 -26.91 4.20
CA LYS A 246 -18.47 -25.72 4.85
C LYS A 246 -17.65 -25.36 6.09
N GLN A 247 -17.41 -24.07 6.28
CA GLN A 247 -16.82 -23.52 7.51
C GLN A 247 -17.93 -22.83 8.31
N ASN A 248 -18.75 -23.58 9.06
CA ASN A 248 -19.92 -23.00 9.73
C ASN A 248 -19.56 -22.01 10.84
N TRP A 249 -18.31 -22.05 11.32
CA TRP A 249 -17.75 -21.18 12.36
C TRP A 249 -17.25 -19.81 11.86
N ILE A 250 -17.50 -19.42 10.60
CA ILE A 250 -17.00 -18.13 10.06
C ILE A 250 -17.48 -16.94 10.89
N GLU A 251 -18.75 -16.89 11.27
CA GLU A 251 -19.27 -15.76 12.07
C GLU A 251 -18.63 -15.72 13.46
N LEU A 252 -18.35 -16.88 14.06
CA LEU A 252 -17.61 -16.97 15.33
C LEU A 252 -16.18 -16.43 15.16
N ARG A 253 -15.48 -16.82 14.08
CA ARG A 253 -14.14 -16.30 13.74
C ARG A 253 -14.16 -14.78 13.63
N ASN A 254 -15.13 -14.24 12.88
CA ASN A 254 -15.25 -12.80 12.65
C ASN A 254 -15.53 -12.05 13.95
N SER A 255 -16.42 -12.58 14.79
CA SER A 255 -16.75 -11.99 16.09
C SER A 255 -15.52 -11.93 17.01
N LEU A 256 -14.79 -13.05 17.13
CA LEU A 256 -13.57 -13.12 17.94
C LEU A 256 -12.43 -12.24 17.42
N ALA A 257 -12.28 -12.12 16.10
CA ALA A 257 -11.27 -11.26 15.48
C ALA A 257 -11.57 -9.77 15.66
N HIS A 258 -12.85 -9.37 15.62
CA HIS A 258 -13.27 -7.99 15.77
C HIS A 258 -13.22 -7.51 17.22
N ASP A 259 -13.81 -8.28 18.14
CA ASP A 259 -13.75 -8.01 19.58
C ASP A 259 -13.81 -9.31 20.38
N ILE A 260 -12.63 -9.84 20.70
CA ILE A 260 -12.50 -11.07 21.49
C ILE A 260 -13.16 -10.97 22.87
N LYS A 261 -13.26 -9.76 23.46
CA LYS A 261 -13.84 -9.56 24.79
C LYS A 261 -15.36 -9.51 24.79
N ALA A 262 -15.99 -9.21 23.64
CA ALA A 262 -17.44 -9.13 23.51
C ALA A 262 -18.13 -10.50 23.57
N SER A 263 -17.41 -11.58 23.25
CA SER A 263 -17.92 -12.95 23.39
C SER A 263 -17.97 -13.39 24.86
N GLU A 264 -18.89 -14.30 25.20
CA GLU A 264 -18.96 -14.94 26.51
C GLU A 264 -18.60 -16.43 26.36
N LEU A 265 -17.63 -16.92 27.12
CA LEU A 265 -17.23 -18.32 27.07
C LEU A 265 -17.51 -19.00 28.42
N THR A 266 -18.29 -20.08 28.35
CA THR A 266 -18.51 -21.03 29.45
C THR A 266 -17.67 -22.29 29.22
N GLU A 267 -17.78 -23.31 30.09
CA GLU A 267 -17.04 -24.57 29.90
C GLU A 267 -17.40 -25.27 28.58
N ASP A 268 -18.67 -25.24 28.18
CA ASP A 268 -19.19 -26.05 27.06
C ASP A 268 -19.58 -25.22 25.84
N GLU A 269 -19.77 -23.90 25.99
CA GLU A 269 -20.38 -23.06 24.97
C GLU A 269 -19.70 -21.69 24.87
N ILE A 270 -19.53 -21.19 23.64
CA ILE A 270 -19.17 -19.82 23.34
C ILE A 270 -20.35 -19.06 22.72
N LYS A 271 -20.70 -17.91 23.31
CA LYS A 271 -21.72 -16.99 22.81
C LYS A 271 -21.09 -15.78 22.18
N TYR A 272 -21.62 -15.35 21.05
CA TYR A 272 -21.06 -14.26 20.26
C TYR A 272 -22.15 -13.52 19.50
N SER A 273 -21.85 -12.30 19.05
CA SER A 273 -22.75 -11.54 18.19
C SER A 273 -22.37 -11.74 16.72
N ASP A 274 -23.34 -12.07 15.88
CA ASP A 274 -23.16 -12.14 14.43
C ASP A 274 -23.04 -10.74 13.80
N SER A 275 -22.74 -10.68 12.50
CA SER A 275 -22.67 -9.43 11.73
C SER A 275 -23.95 -8.58 11.72
N LYS A 276 -25.09 -9.13 12.17
CA LYS A 276 -26.39 -8.45 12.26
C LYS A 276 -26.78 -8.08 13.70
N GLY A 277 -25.91 -8.35 14.68
CA GLY A 277 -26.18 -8.10 16.09
C GLY A 277 -27.00 -9.18 16.79
N ASN A 278 -27.29 -10.31 16.15
CA ASN A 278 -27.97 -11.42 16.80
C ASN A 278 -27.00 -12.18 17.70
N ILE A 279 -27.48 -12.66 18.84
CA ILE A 279 -26.70 -13.54 19.71
C ILE A 279 -26.78 -14.95 19.16
N CYS A 280 -25.63 -15.49 18.79
CA CYS A 280 -25.41 -16.86 18.38
C CYS A 280 -24.60 -17.60 19.44
N SER A 281 -24.61 -18.92 19.37
CA SER A 281 -23.78 -19.75 20.22
C SER A 281 -23.25 -20.98 19.52
N TYR A 282 -22.12 -21.47 20.02
CA TYR A 282 -21.44 -22.67 19.54
C TYR A 282 -21.07 -23.55 20.72
N GLU A 283 -21.48 -24.81 20.68
CA GLU A 283 -20.96 -25.83 21.59
C GLU A 283 -19.50 -26.13 21.20
N ILE A 284 -18.60 -26.08 22.19
CA ILE A 284 -17.16 -26.26 21.96
C ILE A 284 -16.87 -27.66 21.40
N GLU A 285 -17.56 -28.69 21.88
CA GLU A 285 -17.42 -30.05 21.37
C GLU A 285 -17.83 -30.16 19.89
N GLU A 286 -18.97 -29.58 19.52
CA GLU A 286 -19.44 -29.60 18.13
C GLU A 286 -18.50 -28.81 17.22
N LEU A 287 -17.94 -27.68 17.68
CA LEU A 287 -16.93 -26.93 16.94
C LEU A 287 -15.74 -27.82 16.56
N PHE A 288 -15.18 -28.56 17.52
CA PHE A 288 -14.04 -29.46 17.24
C PHE A 288 -14.41 -30.57 16.28
N LYS A 289 -15.59 -31.18 16.44
CA LYS A 289 -16.09 -32.21 15.54
C LYS A 289 -16.23 -31.69 14.10
N GLU A 290 -16.78 -30.50 13.93
CA GLU A 290 -16.89 -29.87 12.62
C GLU A 290 -15.53 -29.52 12.00
N LEU A 291 -14.56 -29.09 12.81
CA LEU A 291 -13.19 -28.81 12.36
C LEU A 291 -12.46 -30.07 11.87
N PHE A 292 -12.67 -31.22 12.52
CA PHE A 292 -12.16 -32.51 12.04
C PHE A 292 -12.90 -32.98 10.79
N GLN A 293 -14.23 -32.89 10.78
CA GLN A 293 -15.05 -33.26 9.62
C GLN A 293 -14.65 -32.44 8.39
N PHE A 294 -14.41 -31.14 8.53
CA PHE A 294 -13.90 -30.30 7.45
C PHE A 294 -12.58 -30.80 6.87
N ALA A 295 -11.64 -31.23 7.71
CA ALA A 295 -10.37 -31.79 7.27
C ALA A 295 -10.53 -33.12 6.53
N GLU A 296 -11.43 -33.98 7.01
CA GLU A 296 -11.77 -35.26 6.36
C GLU A 296 -12.46 -35.04 5.02
N GLU A 297 -13.43 -34.12 4.94
CA GLU A 297 -14.09 -33.75 3.68
C GLU A 297 -13.09 -33.20 2.64
N LEU A 298 -12.14 -32.37 3.08
CA LEU A 298 -11.05 -31.90 2.21
C LEU A 298 -10.18 -33.06 1.71
N GLU A 299 -9.74 -33.93 2.61
CA GLU A 299 -8.91 -35.09 2.29
C GLU A 299 -9.61 -36.05 1.30
N ASP A 300 -10.89 -36.31 1.50
CA ASP A 300 -11.72 -37.14 0.62
C ASP A 300 -11.91 -36.54 -0.77
N ILE A 301 -11.95 -35.21 -0.89
CA ILE A 301 -12.07 -34.53 -2.19
C ILE A 301 -10.73 -34.53 -2.93
N ILE A 302 -9.63 -34.28 -2.22
CA ILE A 302 -8.28 -34.21 -2.81
C ILE A 302 -7.80 -35.58 -3.30
N ASN A 303 -8.18 -36.66 -2.60
CA ASN A 303 -7.75 -38.03 -2.92
C ASN A 303 -8.62 -38.75 -3.97
N LYS A 304 -9.64 -38.09 -4.53
CA LYS A 304 -10.48 -38.62 -5.61
C LYS A 304 -9.83 -38.44 -6.97
#